data_AF-A0A3S3RPG4-F1
#
_entry.id   AF-A0A3S3RPG4-F1
#
_cell.length_a   1.000
_cell.length_b   1.000
_cell.length_c   1.000
_cell.angle_alpha   90.00
_cell.angle_beta   90.00
_cell.angle_gamma   90.00
#
_symmetry.space_group_name_H-M   'P 1'
#
loop_
_entity.id
_entity.type
_entity.pdbx_description
1 polymer ?
#
loop_
_entity_poly.entity_id
_entity_poly.type
_entity_poly.pdbx_seq_one_letter_code
_entity_poly.pdbx_strand_id
1 'polypeptide(L)'
;MVTGINVGKYGLDLTEGEDIYSLLETLCHRFPGIRIRLSSVEPAEVNDRLLDLMTGCANFMPHLHIPLQSGDDGVLMRMRRKYTTETFAEVVERVRTALPHAAIGCDILAGFPGEDDRAAENSLAFLAGLPVTYLHIFPYSLRPDTTAAKFADQVPGPVKDARVARLRELDVQKKVAFYQQHCGTEQRVLLEGGDERAGLLKGFSENYIPVRCKGLRLQ
;
A
#
# COMPACT_ATOMS: atom_id res chain seq x y z
N MET A 1 -1.70 15.27 1.10
CA MET A 1 -1.27 13.92 1.55
C MET A 1 -0.58 14.07 2.89
N VAL A 2 -0.97 13.27 3.88
CA VAL A 2 -0.33 13.18 5.20
C VAL A 2 0.75 12.10 5.12
N THR A 3 1.97 12.42 5.56
CA THR A 3 3.14 11.55 5.42
C THR A 3 4.05 11.65 6.65
N GLY A 4 4.81 10.59 6.90
CA GLY A 4 5.77 10.48 7.99
C GLY A 4 6.55 9.18 7.91
N ILE A 5 7.51 8.96 8.82
CA ILE A 5 8.28 7.71 8.90
C ILE A 5 7.38 6.56 9.39
N ASN A 6 6.60 6.82 10.43
CA ASN A 6 5.47 6.00 10.87
C ASN A 6 4.38 6.97 11.32
N VAL A 7 3.30 7.06 10.54
CA VAL A 7 2.23 8.03 10.79
C VAL A 7 1.31 7.62 11.93
N GLY A 8 1.14 6.32 12.21
CA GLY A 8 0.32 5.87 13.34
C GLY A 8 0.92 6.16 14.71
N LYS A 9 2.20 6.54 14.78
CA LYS A 9 2.86 7.03 15.98
C LYS A 9 2.75 8.54 16.19
N TYR A 10 2.14 9.28 15.27
CA TYR A 10 1.90 10.70 15.46
C TYR A 10 1.15 10.94 16.77
N GLY A 11 1.61 11.91 17.56
CA GLY A 11 0.97 12.29 18.81
C GLY A 11 1.55 11.67 20.07
N LEU A 12 2.35 10.59 19.95
CA LEU A 12 2.98 9.94 21.12
C LEU A 12 3.98 10.84 21.85
N ASP A 13 4.54 11.83 21.17
CA ASP A 13 5.45 12.84 21.70
C ASP A 13 4.74 14.14 22.09
N LEU A 14 3.42 14.24 21.87
CA LEU A 14 2.62 15.41 22.20
C LEU A 14 1.97 15.26 23.58
N THR A 15 1.85 16.36 24.31
CA THR A 15 1.29 16.39 25.67
C THR A 15 -0.25 16.40 25.70
N GLU A 16 -0.89 16.78 24.60
CA GLU A 16 -2.34 17.04 24.54
C GLU A 16 -3.18 15.82 24.14
N GLY A 17 -2.55 14.65 23.96
CA GLY A 17 -3.26 13.41 23.64
C GLY A 17 -3.90 13.38 22.24
N GLU A 18 -3.48 14.27 21.34
CA GLU A 18 -3.83 14.18 19.93
C GLU A 18 -3.21 12.91 19.32
N ASP A 19 -3.94 12.27 18.41
CA ASP A 19 -3.43 11.15 17.61
C ASP A 19 -3.67 11.41 16.12
N ILE A 20 -3.16 10.51 15.28
CA ILE A 20 -3.27 10.64 13.83
C ILE A 20 -4.72 10.69 13.36
N TYR A 21 -5.63 10.00 14.05
CA TYR A 21 -7.02 9.89 13.66
C TYR A 21 -7.76 11.20 13.94
N SER A 22 -7.53 11.82 15.09
CA SER A 22 -8.06 13.16 15.42
C SER A 22 -7.57 14.23 14.43
N LEU A 23 -6.29 14.16 14.02
CA LEU A 23 -5.75 15.06 13.00
C LEU A 23 -6.43 14.83 11.64
N LEU A 24 -6.57 13.58 11.20
CA LEU A 24 -7.20 13.24 9.94
C LEU A 24 -8.67 13.68 9.90
N GLU A 25 -9.41 13.46 10.98
CA GLU A 25 -10.79 13.92 11.13
C GLU A 25 -10.88 15.45 11.01
N THR A 26 -10.01 16.17 11.72
CA THR A 26 -9.94 17.63 11.66
C THR A 26 -9.66 18.12 10.24
N LEU A 27 -8.71 17.49 9.54
CA LEU A 27 -8.38 17.84 8.15
C LEU A 27 -9.56 17.58 7.21
N CYS A 28 -10.24 16.45 7.36
CA CYS A 28 -11.39 16.10 6.52
C CYS A 28 -12.52 17.13 6.67
N HIS A 29 -12.88 17.48 7.91
CA HIS A 29 -13.95 18.43 8.19
C HIS A 29 -13.58 19.88 7.88
N ARG A 30 -12.33 20.28 8.10
CA ARG A 30 -11.89 21.66 7.86
C ARG A 30 -11.74 21.97 6.37
N PHE A 31 -11.43 20.96 5.56
CA PHE A 31 -11.14 21.12 4.13
C PHE A 31 -11.93 20.12 3.25
N PRO A 32 -13.27 20.19 3.22
CA PRO A 32 -14.11 19.21 2.52
C PRO A 32 -13.87 19.14 1.00
N GLY A 33 -13.31 20.19 0.39
CA GLY A 33 -12.94 20.22 -1.04
C GLY A 33 -11.56 19.63 -1.37
N ILE A 34 -10.76 19.26 -0.37
CA ILE A 34 -9.39 18.77 -0.55
C ILE A 34 -9.35 17.26 -0.33
N ARG A 35 -8.80 16.53 -1.30
CA ARG A 35 -8.55 15.09 -1.18
C ARG A 35 -7.49 14.83 -0.10
N ILE A 36 -7.86 14.08 0.93
CA ILE A 36 -6.98 13.60 1.98
C ILE A 36 -6.56 12.17 1.66
N ARG A 37 -5.27 11.90 1.84
CA ARG A 37 -4.67 10.57 1.70
C ARG A 37 -3.59 10.41 2.75
N LEU A 38 -3.49 9.19 3.27
CA LEU A 38 -2.44 8.76 4.18
C LEU A 38 -1.33 8.03 3.41
N SER A 39 -0.09 8.21 3.84
CA SER A 39 1.05 7.38 3.40
C SER A 39 0.92 5.95 3.93
N SER A 40 2.04 5.22 3.99
CA SER A 40 2.05 3.88 4.58
C SER A 40 1.64 3.88 6.06
N VAL A 41 0.84 2.89 6.44
CA VAL A 41 0.42 2.59 7.82
C VAL A 41 0.74 1.14 8.15
N GLU A 42 1.18 0.86 9.38
CA GLU A 42 1.40 -0.53 9.81
C GLU A 42 0.06 -1.28 9.96
N PRO A 43 0.04 -2.62 9.83
CA PRO A 43 -1.21 -3.39 9.91
C PRO A 43 -2.05 -3.10 11.17
N ALA A 44 -1.40 -2.90 12.32
CA ALA A 44 -2.06 -2.60 13.60
C ALA A 44 -2.73 -1.21 13.64
N GLU A 45 -2.34 -0.30 12.75
CA GLU A 45 -2.89 1.06 12.65
C GLU A 45 -4.18 1.08 11.80
N VAL A 46 -4.49 -0.02 11.10
CA VAL A 46 -5.75 -0.20 10.37
C VAL A 46 -6.81 -0.71 11.34
N ASN A 47 -7.33 0.20 12.16
CA ASN A 47 -8.38 -0.04 13.14
C ASN A 47 -9.74 0.51 12.68
N ASP A 48 -10.78 0.28 13.48
CA ASP A 48 -12.15 0.71 13.14
C ASP A 48 -12.23 2.23 13.01
N ARG A 49 -11.52 3.00 13.86
CA ARG A 49 -11.51 4.46 13.77
C ARG A 49 -10.96 4.98 12.44
N LEU A 50 -9.92 4.36 11.90
CA LEU A 50 -9.43 4.71 10.56
C LEU A 50 -10.47 4.38 9.48
N LEU A 51 -11.08 3.19 9.54
CA LEU A 51 -12.06 2.75 8.55
C LEU A 51 -13.34 3.61 8.61
N ASP A 52 -13.79 3.99 9.80
CA ASP A 52 -14.92 4.89 10.04
C ASP A 52 -14.65 6.28 9.44
N LEU A 53 -13.43 6.81 9.62
CA LEU A 53 -13.04 8.07 8.98
C LEU A 53 -13.01 7.96 7.45
N MET A 54 -12.46 6.87 6.92
CA MET A 54 -12.39 6.66 5.47
C MET A 54 -13.77 6.46 4.83
N THR A 55 -14.72 5.85 5.54
CA THR A 55 -16.09 5.63 5.06
C THR A 55 -17.00 6.84 5.31
N GLY A 56 -16.78 7.60 6.39
CA GLY A 56 -17.58 8.77 6.76
C GLY A 56 -17.16 10.07 6.06
N CYS A 57 -15.89 10.23 5.70
CA CYS A 57 -15.38 11.44 5.06
C CYS A 57 -15.23 11.26 3.55
N ALA A 58 -16.12 11.88 2.76
CA ALA A 58 -16.12 11.77 1.30
C ALA A 58 -14.84 12.28 0.59
N ASN A 59 -14.03 13.09 1.28
CA ASN A 59 -12.75 13.59 0.80
C ASN A 59 -11.55 12.77 1.28
N PHE A 60 -11.75 11.72 2.09
CA PHE A 60 -10.71 10.74 2.41
C PHE A 60 -10.66 9.69 1.30
N MET A 61 -9.55 9.63 0.58
CA MET A 61 -9.42 8.76 -0.58
C MET A 61 -9.31 7.27 -0.17
N PRO A 62 -10.03 6.36 -0.84
CA PRO A 62 -10.02 4.92 -0.55
C PRO A 62 -8.74 4.26 -1.09
N HIS A 63 -7.62 4.62 -0.48
CA HIS A 63 -6.30 4.13 -0.82
C HIS A 63 -5.48 3.93 0.45
N LEU A 64 -5.04 2.69 0.69
CA LEU A 64 -4.14 2.33 1.78
C LEU A 64 -2.88 1.68 1.24
N HIS A 65 -1.77 1.94 1.92
CA HIS A 65 -0.52 1.24 1.70
C HIS A 65 -0.10 0.60 3.02
N ILE A 66 -0.08 -0.74 3.06
CA ILE A 66 0.11 -1.52 4.29
C ILE A 66 1.30 -2.45 4.06
N PRO A 67 2.45 -2.24 4.72
CA PRO A 67 3.65 -3.03 4.50
C PRO A 67 3.46 -4.47 4.98
N LEU A 68 3.66 -5.45 4.10
CA LEU A 68 3.67 -6.87 4.45
C LEU A 68 5.09 -7.33 4.76
N GLN A 69 6.04 -6.97 3.88
CA GLN A 69 7.46 -7.36 3.85
C GLN A 69 7.76 -8.80 3.42
N SER A 70 7.01 -9.79 3.91
CA SER A 70 7.10 -11.19 3.49
C SER A 70 5.75 -11.89 3.65
N GLY A 71 5.40 -12.82 2.76
CA GLY A 71 4.24 -13.69 2.95
C GLY A 71 4.59 -15.05 3.58
N ASP A 72 5.72 -15.12 4.29
CA ASP A 72 6.15 -16.26 5.10
C ASP A 72 6.42 -15.83 6.54
N ASP A 73 5.75 -16.48 7.50
CA ASP A 73 5.84 -16.13 8.93
C ASP A 73 7.25 -16.32 9.51
N GLY A 74 8.00 -17.31 9.01
CA GLY A 74 9.38 -17.53 9.43
C GLY A 74 10.29 -16.37 9.02
N VAL A 75 10.11 -15.86 7.81
CA VAL A 75 10.83 -14.67 7.33
C VAL A 75 10.34 -13.40 8.05
N LEU A 76 9.03 -13.22 8.26
CA LEU A 76 8.48 -12.10 9.03
C LEU A 76 9.06 -12.01 10.44
N MET A 77 9.15 -13.16 11.13
CA MET A 77 9.76 -13.25 12.45
C MET A 77 11.25 -12.86 12.42
N ARG A 78 12.00 -13.31 11.40
CA ARG A 78 13.41 -12.91 11.24
C ARG A 78 13.58 -11.42 10.95
N MET A 79 12.63 -10.82 10.25
CA MET A 79 12.53 -9.36 10.06
C MET A 79 12.07 -8.62 11.33
N ARG A 80 11.78 -9.33 12.42
CA ARG A 80 11.25 -8.81 13.69
C ARG A 80 9.89 -8.12 13.53
N ARG A 81 9.07 -8.60 12.59
CA ARG A 81 7.68 -8.16 12.48
C ARG A 81 6.86 -8.77 13.62
N LYS A 82 5.92 -7.99 14.13
CA LYS A 82 5.06 -8.34 15.28
C LYS A 82 3.66 -8.80 14.83
N TYR A 83 3.55 -9.25 13.59
CA TYR A 83 2.31 -9.73 12.96
C TYR A 83 2.64 -10.94 12.10
N THR A 84 1.62 -11.76 11.82
CA THR A 84 1.70 -12.91 10.91
C THR A 84 1.02 -12.59 9.58
N THR A 85 1.19 -13.50 8.61
CA THR A 85 0.41 -13.54 7.37
C THR A 85 -1.10 -13.57 7.65
N GLU A 86 -1.56 -14.35 8.63
CA GLU A 86 -2.96 -14.40 9.05
C GLU A 86 -3.46 -13.02 9.52
N THR A 87 -2.75 -12.37 10.44
CA THR A 87 -3.11 -11.01 10.91
C THR A 87 -3.15 -10.01 9.76
N PHE A 88 -2.21 -10.11 8.81
CA PHE A 88 -2.20 -9.24 7.64
C PHE A 88 -3.41 -9.49 6.73
N ALA A 89 -3.77 -10.75 6.51
CA ALA A 89 -4.94 -11.13 5.72
C ALA A 89 -6.23 -10.58 6.34
N GLU A 90 -6.40 -10.73 7.66
CA GLU A 90 -7.55 -10.16 8.39
C GLU A 90 -7.66 -8.64 8.22
N VAL A 91 -6.53 -7.93 8.29
CA VAL A 91 -6.50 -6.47 8.05
C VAL A 91 -6.96 -6.14 6.63
N VAL A 92 -6.46 -6.87 5.63
CA VAL A 92 -6.85 -6.65 4.22
C VAL A 92 -8.35 -6.94 4.02
N GLU A 93 -8.87 -8.01 4.61
CA GLU A 93 -10.29 -8.37 4.53
C GLU A 93 -11.19 -7.33 5.21
N ARG A 94 -10.77 -6.78 6.36
CA ARG A 94 -11.48 -5.67 7.03
C ARG A 94 -11.55 -4.44 6.13
N VAL A 95 -10.43 -4.06 5.51
CA VAL A 95 -10.41 -2.93 4.55
C VAL A 95 -11.33 -3.22 3.37
N ARG A 96 -11.25 -4.42 2.77
CA ARG A 96 -12.06 -4.77 1.61
C ARG A 96 -13.55 -4.80 1.95
N THR A 97 -13.92 -5.24 3.14
CA THR A 97 -15.31 -5.25 3.62
C THR A 97 -15.84 -3.83 3.80
N ALA A 98 -15.08 -2.95 4.47
CA ALA A 98 -15.48 -1.56 4.72
C ALA A 98 -15.45 -0.70 3.44
N LEU A 99 -14.46 -0.94 2.56
CA LEU A 99 -14.19 -0.17 1.37
C LEU A 99 -13.97 -1.10 0.16
N PRO A 100 -15.04 -1.67 -0.44
CA PRO A 100 -14.94 -2.65 -1.53
C PRO A 100 -14.13 -2.19 -2.74
N HIS A 101 -14.05 -0.89 -2.98
CA HIS A 101 -13.33 -0.29 -4.11
C HIS A 101 -11.95 0.27 -3.75
N ALA A 102 -11.48 0.08 -2.51
CA ALA A 102 -10.21 0.61 -2.08
C ALA A 102 -9.03 -0.02 -2.84
N ALA A 103 -8.07 0.83 -3.18
CA ALA A 103 -6.75 0.39 -3.60
C ALA A 103 -5.92 0.05 -2.37
N ILE A 104 -5.41 -1.17 -2.31
CA ILE A 104 -4.57 -1.65 -1.20
C ILE A 104 -3.21 -2.01 -1.76
N GLY A 105 -2.21 -1.19 -1.46
CA GLY A 105 -0.82 -1.49 -1.77
C GLY A 105 -0.11 -2.20 -0.62
N CYS A 106 0.90 -3.00 -0.92
CA CYS A 106 1.80 -3.50 0.10
C CYS A 106 3.25 -3.54 -0.35
N ASP A 107 4.16 -3.40 0.60
CA ASP A 107 5.59 -3.64 0.39
C ASP A 107 5.90 -5.13 0.52
N ILE A 108 6.77 -5.65 -0.35
CA ILE A 108 7.31 -7.01 -0.30
C ILE A 108 8.83 -6.95 -0.55
N LEU A 109 9.61 -7.61 0.31
CA LEU A 109 11.06 -7.69 0.21
C LEU A 109 11.46 -9.09 -0.26
N ALA A 110 12.13 -9.19 -1.40
CA ALA A 110 12.59 -10.46 -1.95
C ALA A 110 14.05 -10.72 -1.59
N GLY A 111 14.36 -11.93 -1.13
CA GLY A 111 15.72 -12.37 -0.88
C GLY A 111 16.28 -11.94 0.47
N PHE A 112 15.43 -11.80 1.49
CA PHE A 112 15.91 -11.57 2.84
C PHE A 112 16.80 -12.73 3.30
N PRO A 113 17.86 -12.51 4.11
CA PRO A 113 18.72 -13.61 4.53
C PRO A 113 17.93 -14.69 5.29
N GLY A 114 18.05 -15.94 4.84
CA GLY A 114 17.26 -17.09 5.30
C GLY A 114 15.96 -17.35 4.55
N GLU A 115 15.64 -16.56 3.52
CA GLU A 115 14.52 -16.85 2.61
C GLU A 115 14.89 -17.98 1.64
N ASP A 116 14.50 -19.20 2.00
CA ASP A 116 14.61 -20.37 1.11
C ASP A 116 13.56 -20.33 -0.01
N ASP A 117 13.63 -21.28 -0.95
CA ASP A 117 12.71 -21.32 -2.09
C ASP A 117 11.26 -21.54 -1.65
N ARG A 118 11.03 -22.31 -0.58
CA ARG A 118 9.70 -22.52 -0.03
C ARG A 118 9.11 -21.23 0.55
N ALA A 119 9.89 -20.44 1.28
CA ALA A 119 9.45 -19.15 1.81
C ALA A 119 9.12 -18.15 0.69
N ALA A 120 9.89 -18.20 -0.41
CA ALA A 120 9.59 -17.41 -1.61
C ALA A 120 8.28 -17.86 -2.29
N GLU A 121 8.03 -19.17 -2.41
CA GLU A 121 6.76 -19.71 -2.91
C GLU A 121 5.58 -19.35 -2.00
N ASN A 122 5.75 -19.48 -0.68
CA ASN A 122 4.74 -19.10 0.31
C ASN A 122 4.34 -17.63 0.13
N SER A 123 5.34 -16.75 -0.03
CA SER A 123 5.10 -15.32 -0.25
C SER A 123 4.32 -15.04 -1.53
N LEU A 124 4.67 -15.70 -2.62
CA LEU A 124 3.97 -15.55 -3.89
C LEU A 124 2.53 -16.08 -3.82
N ALA A 125 2.33 -17.26 -3.25
CA ALA A 125 1.02 -17.88 -3.10
C ALA A 125 0.10 -17.07 -2.18
N PHE A 126 0.63 -16.57 -1.06
CA PHE A 126 -0.09 -15.73 -0.13
C PHE A 126 -0.56 -14.42 -0.80
N LEU A 127 0.35 -13.70 -1.47
CA LEU A 127 0.00 -12.49 -2.21
C LEU A 127 -0.98 -12.78 -3.37
N ALA A 128 -0.85 -13.92 -4.04
CA ALA A 128 -1.77 -14.34 -5.09
C ALA A 128 -3.20 -14.54 -4.55
N GLY A 129 -3.35 -15.06 -3.33
CA GLY A 129 -4.64 -15.22 -2.66
C GLY A 129 -5.26 -13.94 -2.10
N LEU A 130 -4.47 -12.91 -1.79
CA LEU A 130 -4.98 -11.70 -1.15
C LEU A 130 -5.60 -10.69 -2.13
N PRO A 131 -6.68 -9.97 -1.74
CA PRO A 131 -7.28 -8.93 -2.58
C PRO A 131 -6.52 -7.60 -2.48
N VAL A 132 -5.19 -7.63 -2.59
CA VAL A 132 -4.33 -6.44 -2.74
C VAL A 132 -4.30 -5.97 -4.20
N THR A 133 -4.10 -4.69 -4.39
CA THR A 133 -4.14 -4.02 -5.70
C THR A 133 -2.79 -3.97 -6.38
N TYR A 134 -1.73 -3.67 -5.62
CA TYR A 134 -0.39 -3.52 -6.17
C TYR A 134 0.69 -3.85 -5.14
N LEU A 135 1.88 -4.17 -5.65
CA LEU A 135 3.04 -4.52 -4.86
C LEU A 135 4.18 -3.50 -5.08
N HIS A 136 4.76 -3.03 -3.99
CA HIS A 136 6.05 -2.37 -3.98
C HIS A 136 7.13 -3.39 -3.65
N ILE A 137 7.84 -3.81 -4.69
CA ILE A 137 8.80 -4.92 -4.62
C ILE A 137 10.21 -4.36 -4.50
N PHE A 138 10.89 -4.75 -3.43
CA PHE A 138 12.27 -4.40 -3.17
C PHE A 138 13.13 -5.66 -3.09
N PRO A 139 14.23 -5.77 -3.85
CA PRO A 139 15.24 -6.78 -3.53
C PRO A 139 15.93 -6.42 -2.22
N TYR A 140 16.21 -7.40 -1.36
CA TYR A 140 17.06 -7.20 -0.21
C TYR A 140 18.44 -6.71 -0.66
N SER A 141 18.88 -5.62 -0.05
CA SER A 141 20.22 -5.07 -0.22
C SER A 141 20.91 -5.02 1.12
N LEU A 142 22.10 -5.63 1.18
CA LEU A 142 22.90 -5.65 2.39
C LEU A 142 23.31 -4.22 2.74
N ARG A 143 22.95 -3.78 3.94
CA ARG A 143 23.39 -2.51 4.51
C ARG A 143 24.32 -2.80 5.67
N PRO A 144 25.55 -2.26 5.66
CA PRO A 144 26.46 -2.35 6.79
C PRO A 144 25.75 -1.94 8.09
N ASP A 145 26.15 -2.55 9.21
CA ASP A 145 25.66 -2.27 10.57
C ASP A 145 24.22 -2.71 10.89
N THR A 146 23.48 -3.28 9.94
CA THR A 146 22.17 -3.87 10.22
C THR A 146 22.29 -5.26 10.86
N THR A 147 21.29 -5.66 11.67
CA THR A 147 21.20 -7.04 12.19
C THR A 147 21.20 -8.06 11.05
N ALA A 148 20.49 -7.78 9.97
CA ALA A 148 20.38 -8.69 8.82
C ALA A 148 21.71 -8.90 8.09
N ALA A 149 22.63 -7.92 8.12
CA ALA A 149 23.97 -8.08 7.53
C ALA A 149 24.82 -9.14 8.24
N LYS A 150 24.47 -9.50 9.49
CA LYS A 150 25.17 -10.52 10.29
C LYS A 150 24.65 -11.94 10.04
N PHE A 151 23.57 -12.10 9.28
CA PHE A 151 23.01 -13.41 8.96
C PHE A 151 23.88 -14.11 7.90
N ALA A 152 24.18 -15.40 8.12
CA ALA A 152 25.11 -16.16 7.26
C ALA A 152 24.43 -16.66 5.97
N ASP A 153 23.11 -16.82 5.99
CA ASP A 153 22.24 -17.36 4.95
C ASP A 153 21.80 -16.28 3.94
N GLN A 154 22.76 -15.53 3.40
CA GLN A 154 22.50 -14.50 2.39
C GLN A 154 22.01 -15.11 1.07
N VAL A 155 20.98 -14.53 0.47
CA VAL A 155 20.43 -15.01 -0.81
C VAL A 155 21.24 -14.44 -2.00
N PRO A 156 21.74 -15.29 -2.92
CA PRO A 156 22.51 -14.85 -4.09
C PRO A 156 21.74 -13.90 -5.00
N GLY A 157 22.44 -12.93 -5.60
CA GLY A 157 21.86 -11.92 -6.51
C GLY A 157 20.93 -12.50 -7.58
N PRO A 158 21.36 -13.47 -8.40
CA PRO A 158 20.52 -14.05 -9.44
C PRO A 158 19.22 -14.69 -8.93
N VAL A 159 19.24 -15.26 -7.72
CA VAL A 159 18.05 -15.84 -7.08
C VAL A 159 17.07 -14.73 -6.67
N LYS A 160 17.59 -13.62 -6.12
CA LYS A 160 16.76 -12.45 -5.78
C LYS A 160 16.11 -11.85 -7.02
N ASP A 161 16.87 -11.72 -8.11
CA ASP A 161 16.37 -11.15 -9.36
C ASP A 161 15.24 -12.00 -9.95
N ALA A 162 15.37 -13.33 -9.93
CA ALA A 162 14.32 -14.25 -10.35
C ALA A 162 13.06 -14.13 -9.49
N ARG A 163 13.19 -14.00 -8.16
CA ARG A 163 12.06 -13.81 -7.25
C ARG A 163 11.36 -12.47 -7.46
N VAL A 164 12.14 -11.39 -7.66
CA VAL A 164 11.60 -10.06 -8.00
C VAL A 164 10.81 -10.11 -9.30
N ALA A 165 11.33 -10.78 -10.34
CA ALA A 165 10.63 -10.90 -11.62
C ALA A 165 9.25 -11.55 -11.46
N ARG A 166 9.15 -12.65 -10.71
CA ARG A 166 7.88 -13.33 -10.43
C ARG A 166 6.90 -12.46 -9.65
N LEU A 167 7.38 -11.72 -8.65
CA LEU A 167 6.54 -10.76 -7.93
C LEU A 167 6.05 -9.62 -8.84
N ARG A 168 6.88 -9.17 -9.80
CA ARG A 168 6.48 -8.13 -10.77
C ARG A 168 5.41 -8.62 -11.72
N GLU A 169 5.48 -9.87 -12.17
CA GLU A 169 4.41 -10.51 -12.95
C GLU A 169 3.09 -10.53 -12.16
N LEU A 170 3.14 -10.91 -10.89
CA LEU A 170 1.97 -10.88 -10.01
C LEU A 170 1.42 -9.47 -9.80
N ASP A 171 2.28 -8.47 -9.56
CA ASP A 171 1.88 -7.05 -9.43
C ASP A 171 1.09 -6.56 -10.66
N VAL A 172 1.55 -6.91 -11.86
CA VAL A 172 0.85 -6.58 -13.11
C VAL A 172 -0.52 -7.24 -13.15
N GLN A 173 -0.61 -8.53 -12.83
CA GLN A 173 -1.90 -9.26 -12.81
C GLN A 173 -2.89 -8.64 -11.81
N LYS A 174 -2.44 -8.31 -10.59
CA LYS A 174 -3.26 -7.66 -9.56
C LYS A 174 -3.77 -6.29 -9.99
N LYS A 175 -2.91 -5.45 -10.57
CA LYS A 175 -3.29 -4.13 -11.11
C LYS A 175 -4.32 -4.26 -12.23
N VAL A 176 -4.09 -5.16 -13.18
CA VAL A 176 -5.01 -5.38 -14.30
C VAL A 176 -6.37 -5.83 -13.79
N ALA A 177 -6.42 -6.81 -12.89
CA ALA A 177 -7.67 -7.28 -12.30
C ALA A 177 -8.42 -6.15 -11.58
N PHE A 178 -7.71 -5.34 -10.78
CA PHE A 178 -8.31 -4.19 -10.11
C PHE A 178 -8.83 -3.13 -11.09
N TYR A 179 -8.09 -2.81 -12.15
CA TYR A 179 -8.53 -1.83 -13.15
C TYR A 179 -9.76 -2.32 -13.92
N GLN A 180 -9.80 -3.61 -14.28
CA GLN A 180 -10.93 -4.21 -14.97
C GLN A 180 -12.23 -4.11 -14.18
N GLN A 181 -12.18 -4.22 -12.85
CA GLN A 181 -13.35 -4.04 -11.98
C GLN A 181 -13.95 -2.64 -12.05
N HIS A 182 -13.18 -1.64 -12.49
CA HIS A 182 -13.62 -0.24 -12.59
C HIS A 182 -13.90 0.19 -14.04
N CYS A 183 -13.62 -0.65 -15.03
CA CYS A 183 -13.97 -0.37 -16.41
C CYS A 183 -15.49 -0.27 -16.58
N GLY A 184 -15.95 0.75 -17.31
CA GLY A 184 -17.38 1.01 -17.52
C GLY A 184 -18.09 1.69 -16.34
N THR A 185 -17.37 2.01 -15.27
CA THR A 185 -17.93 2.77 -14.13
C THR A 185 -17.62 4.27 -14.25
N GLU A 186 -18.45 5.11 -13.65
CA GLU A 186 -18.17 6.54 -13.50
C GLU A 186 -17.19 6.76 -12.35
N GLN A 187 -16.16 7.59 -12.57
CA GLN A 187 -15.08 7.82 -11.62
C GLN A 187 -14.80 9.32 -11.47
N ARG A 188 -14.60 9.78 -10.23
CA ARG A 188 -14.13 11.15 -9.97
C ARG A 188 -12.62 11.23 -10.13
N VAL A 189 -12.15 12.03 -11.09
CA VAL A 189 -10.72 12.12 -11.43
C VAL A 189 -10.15 13.47 -11.00
N LEU A 190 -9.05 13.45 -10.25
CA LEU A 190 -8.21 14.62 -10.02
C LEU A 190 -7.21 14.71 -11.17
N LEU A 191 -7.29 15.79 -11.95
CA LEU A 191 -6.40 16.05 -13.07
C LEU A 191 -5.13 16.73 -12.57
N GLU A 192 -3.98 16.17 -12.90
CA GLU A 192 -2.67 16.65 -12.41
C GLU A 192 -1.72 17.06 -13.55
N GLY A 193 -2.09 16.79 -14.80
CA GLY A 193 -1.31 17.20 -15.98
C GLY A 193 -1.91 16.68 -17.29
N GLY A 194 -1.12 16.67 -18.35
CA GLY A 194 -1.58 16.22 -19.66
C GLY A 194 -0.78 16.80 -20.81
N ASP A 195 -1.02 16.30 -22.02
CA ASP A 195 -0.66 17.02 -23.24
C ASP A 195 -1.87 17.87 -23.66
N GLU A 196 -1.86 19.12 -23.22
CA GLU A 196 -2.93 20.08 -23.50
C GLU A 196 -3.06 20.37 -25.00
N ARG A 197 -1.95 20.35 -25.74
CA ARG A 197 -1.96 20.59 -27.20
C ARG A 197 -2.61 19.45 -27.94
N ALA A 198 -2.46 18.22 -27.44
CA ALA A 198 -3.15 17.04 -27.95
C ALA A 198 -4.56 16.85 -27.34
N GLY A 199 -5.01 17.74 -26.44
CA GLY A 199 -6.31 17.64 -25.75
C GLY A 199 -6.43 16.41 -24.84
N LEU A 200 -5.30 15.89 -24.33
CA LEU A 200 -5.24 14.67 -23.54
C LEU A 200 -4.77 14.95 -22.11
N LEU A 201 -5.71 14.93 -21.18
CA LEU A 201 -5.45 15.15 -19.76
C LEU A 201 -5.13 13.83 -19.05
N LYS A 202 -4.36 13.94 -17.96
CA LYS A 202 -3.91 12.84 -17.10
C LYS A 202 -4.29 13.15 -15.66
N GLY A 203 -4.72 12.13 -14.94
CA GLY A 203 -5.10 12.25 -13.55
C GLY A 203 -5.27 10.91 -12.87
N PHE A 204 -5.80 10.97 -11.66
CA PHE A 204 -6.06 9.78 -10.84
C PHE A 204 -7.50 9.77 -10.33
N SER A 205 -8.14 8.59 -10.40
CA SER A 205 -9.40 8.35 -9.69
C SER A 205 -9.19 8.43 -8.17
N GLU A 206 -10.27 8.30 -7.40
CA GLU A 206 -10.21 8.36 -5.93
C GLU A 206 -9.40 7.20 -5.34
N ASN A 207 -9.58 6.00 -5.90
CA ASN A 207 -8.77 4.82 -5.60
C ASN A 207 -7.48 4.74 -6.44
N TYR A 208 -7.00 5.87 -6.95
CA TYR A 208 -5.67 6.03 -7.52
C TYR A 208 -5.39 5.22 -8.81
N ILE A 209 -6.43 4.90 -9.58
CA ILE A 209 -6.29 4.38 -10.93
C ILE A 209 -5.83 5.53 -11.84
N PRO A 210 -4.73 5.37 -12.60
CA PRO A 210 -4.31 6.38 -13.56
C PRO A 210 -5.30 6.45 -14.71
N VAL A 211 -5.83 7.64 -14.97
CA VAL A 211 -6.82 7.90 -16.02
C VAL A 211 -6.25 8.87 -17.06
N ARG A 212 -6.59 8.62 -18.32
CA ARG A 212 -6.41 9.56 -19.43
C ARG A 212 -7.77 9.90 -20.01
N CYS A 213 -8.07 11.18 -20.15
CA CYS A 213 -9.34 11.63 -20.71
C CYS A 213 -9.13 12.76 -21.71
N LYS A 214 -10.06 12.89 -22.66
CA LYS A 214 -10.10 14.05 -23.55
C LYS A 214 -10.69 15.23 -22.78
N GLY A 215 -10.06 16.40 -22.89
CA GLY A 215 -10.58 17.60 -22.25
C GLY A 215 -9.71 18.83 -22.51
N LEU A 216 -10.32 19.99 -22.26
CA LEU A 216 -9.65 21.28 -22.20
C LEU A 216 -9.75 21.76 -20.75
N ARG A 217 -8.62 22.23 -20.18
CA ARG A 217 -8.63 22.81 -18.84
C ARG A 217 -9.35 24.15 -18.93
N LEU A 218 -10.48 24.29 -18.22
CA LEU A 218 -11.15 25.60 -18.09
C LEU A 218 -10.20 26.51 -17.29
N GLN A 219 -9.88 27.68 -17.86
CA GLN A 219 -9.05 28.71 -17.23
C GLN A 219 -9.77 29.35 -16.05
#